data_AF-A0A2U0H621-F1
#
_entry.id   AF-A0A2U0H621-F1
#
_cell.length_a   1.000
_cell.length_b   1.000
_cell.length_c   1.000
_cell.angle_alpha   90.00
_cell.angle_beta   90.00
_cell.angle_gamma   90.00
#
_symmetry.space_group_name_H-M   'P 1'
#
loop_
_entity.id
_entity.type
_entity.pdbx_description
1 polymer ?
#
loop_
_entity_poly.entity_id
_entity_poly.type
_entity_poly.pdbx_seq_one_letter_code
_entity_poly.pdbx_strand_id
1 'polypeptide(L)'
;MTQTKKKAPKSGKKVAEAKAAKALARAEKSVRKARKAVKHSSKKLRAKASELRSKAERLSATHAEAARELQSAKASVAVTEPAAVLAAPPLPTAEAAAPTLIELRGRAKELGVAGYSRMNKAALIEAVESAPTR
;
A
#
# COMPACT_ATOMS: atom_id res chain seq x y z
N MET A 1 56.40 -41.56 -44.11
CA MET A 1 55.02 -41.14 -43.81
C MET A 1 55.03 -39.72 -43.24
N THR A 2 54.99 -38.69 -44.09
CA THR A 2 55.01 -37.28 -43.63
C THR A 2 53.57 -36.78 -43.47
N GLN A 3 53.15 -36.50 -42.23
CA GLN A 3 51.84 -35.91 -41.97
C GLN A 3 51.88 -34.40 -42.24
N THR A 4 51.03 -33.95 -43.17
CA THR A 4 50.82 -32.53 -43.47
C THR A 4 49.91 -31.90 -42.43
N LYS A 5 50.46 -31.00 -41.60
CA LYS A 5 49.68 -30.15 -40.68
C LYS A 5 48.77 -29.21 -41.49
N LYS A 6 47.49 -29.54 -41.57
CA LYS A 6 46.43 -28.69 -42.16
C LYS A 6 46.29 -27.40 -41.34
N LYS A 7 46.78 -26.27 -41.84
CA LYS A 7 46.54 -24.94 -41.25
C LYS A 7 45.10 -24.53 -41.51
N ALA A 8 44.36 -24.17 -40.47
CA ALA A 8 42.99 -23.66 -40.57
C ALA A 8 42.93 -22.36 -41.42
N PRO A 9 41.88 -22.17 -42.24
CA PRO A 9 41.82 -21.04 -43.17
C PRO A 9 41.60 -19.71 -42.42
N LYS A 10 42.46 -18.72 -42.71
CA LYS A 10 42.42 -17.34 -42.15
C LYS A 10 41.06 -16.64 -42.33
N SER A 11 40.22 -17.08 -43.26
CA SER A 11 38.86 -16.54 -43.50
C SER A 11 37.89 -16.80 -42.35
N GLY A 12 38.03 -17.93 -41.63
CA GLY A 12 37.16 -18.26 -40.50
C GLY A 12 37.31 -17.31 -39.31
N LYS A 13 38.53 -16.82 -39.07
CA LYS A 13 38.81 -15.85 -37.99
C LYS A 13 38.12 -14.50 -38.22
N LYS A 14 38.20 -13.94 -39.44
CA LYS A 14 37.54 -12.66 -39.78
C LYS A 14 36.01 -12.74 -39.65
N VAL A 15 35.41 -13.87 -40.04
CA VAL A 15 33.95 -14.06 -39.91
C VAL A 15 33.54 -14.18 -38.44
N ALA A 16 34.34 -14.87 -37.61
CA ALA A 16 34.11 -14.95 -36.17
C ALA A 16 34.21 -13.58 -35.49
N GLU A 17 35.21 -12.77 -35.86
CA GLU A 17 35.41 -11.42 -35.34
C GLU A 17 34.24 -10.48 -35.70
N ALA A 18 33.77 -10.53 -36.96
CA ALA A 18 32.60 -9.75 -37.39
C ALA A 18 31.31 -10.17 -36.66
N LYS A 19 31.14 -11.47 -36.40
CA LYS A 19 30.02 -11.98 -35.58
C LYS A 19 30.13 -11.52 -34.13
N ALA A 20 31.32 -11.56 -33.54
CA ALA A 20 31.58 -11.08 -32.20
C ALA A 20 31.29 -9.57 -32.07
N ALA A 21 31.77 -8.75 -33.01
CA ALA A 21 31.50 -7.31 -33.05
C ALA A 21 29.99 -7.01 -33.15
N LYS A 22 29.26 -7.75 -33.99
CA LYS A 22 27.79 -7.63 -34.09
C LYS A 22 27.09 -8.04 -32.79
N ALA A 23 27.57 -9.08 -32.11
CA ALA A 23 27.03 -9.51 -30.82
C ALA A 23 27.25 -8.44 -29.74
N LEU A 24 28.45 -7.87 -29.66
CA LEU A 24 28.77 -6.77 -28.74
C LEU A 24 27.89 -5.55 -29.00
N ALA A 25 27.76 -5.12 -30.26
CA ALA A 25 26.90 -3.98 -30.61
C ALA A 25 25.43 -4.21 -30.24
N ARG A 26 24.93 -5.45 -30.35
CA ARG A 26 23.58 -5.82 -29.90
C ARG A 26 23.47 -5.78 -28.37
N ALA A 27 24.46 -6.32 -27.66
CA ALA A 27 24.51 -6.30 -26.20
C ALA A 27 24.52 -4.86 -25.68
N GLU A 28 25.35 -3.98 -26.25
CA GLU A 28 25.41 -2.57 -25.88
C GLU A 28 24.07 -1.84 -26.09
N LYS A 29 23.40 -2.09 -27.23
CA LYS A 29 22.07 -1.54 -27.49
C LYS A 29 21.06 -2.00 -26.44
N SER A 30 21.08 -3.27 -26.07
CA SER A 30 20.21 -3.82 -25.02
C SER A 30 20.50 -3.19 -23.66
N VAL A 31 21.78 -3.06 -23.28
CA VAL A 31 22.18 -2.42 -22.02
C VAL A 31 21.76 -0.96 -21.99
N ARG A 32 21.94 -0.21 -23.08
CA ARG A 32 21.50 1.19 -23.17
C ARG A 32 19.98 1.31 -22.99
N LYS A 33 19.20 0.42 -23.61
CA LYS A 33 17.73 0.39 -23.44
C LYS A 33 17.36 0.08 -21.99
N ALA A 34 17.99 -0.92 -21.38
CA ALA A 34 17.76 -1.27 -19.97
C ALA A 34 18.08 -0.09 -19.03
N ARG A 35 19.23 0.57 -19.22
CA ARG A 35 19.61 1.75 -18.43
C ARG A 35 18.59 2.89 -18.56
N LYS A 36 18.08 3.15 -19.77
CA LYS A 36 17.02 4.15 -19.99
C LYS A 36 15.74 3.75 -19.23
N ALA A 37 15.31 2.50 -19.33
CA ALA A 37 14.12 2.01 -18.61
C ALA A 37 14.28 2.16 -17.09
N VAL A 38 15.43 1.78 -16.54
CA VAL A 38 15.75 1.96 -15.11
C VAL A 38 15.70 3.44 -14.72
N LYS A 39 16.29 4.33 -15.53
CA LYS A 39 16.26 5.78 -15.27
C LYS A 39 14.83 6.32 -15.25
N HIS A 40 13.99 5.93 -16.21
CA HIS A 40 12.59 6.33 -16.26
C HIS A 40 11.79 5.80 -15.06
N SER A 41 11.96 4.52 -14.72
CA SER A 41 11.32 3.91 -13.56
C SER A 41 11.73 4.61 -12.26
N SER A 42 13.04 4.79 -12.05
CA SER A 42 13.58 5.48 -10.88
C SER A 42 13.05 6.92 -10.77
N LYS A 43 12.98 7.66 -11.88
CA LYS A 43 12.38 9.01 -11.90
C LYS A 43 10.91 8.97 -11.46
N LYS A 44 10.11 8.04 -11.98
CA LYS A 44 8.70 7.90 -11.62
C LYS A 44 8.52 7.51 -10.15
N LEU A 45 9.36 6.63 -9.63
CA LEU A 45 9.33 6.24 -8.21
C LEU A 45 9.69 7.41 -7.30
N ARG A 46 10.71 8.20 -7.65
CA ARG A 46 11.07 9.42 -6.88
C ARG A 46 9.94 10.44 -6.88
N ALA A 47 9.28 10.67 -8.01
CA ALA A 47 8.13 11.58 -8.08
C ALA A 47 6.98 11.12 -7.17
N LYS A 48 6.63 9.82 -7.22
CA LYS A 48 5.63 9.24 -6.32
C LYS A 48 6.04 9.36 -4.85
N ALA A 49 7.30 9.12 -4.54
CA ALA A 49 7.80 9.24 -3.17
C ALA A 49 7.68 10.68 -2.66
N SER A 50 8.01 11.69 -3.48
CA SER A 50 7.81 13.09 -3.10
C SER A 50 6.34 13.45 -2.90
N GLU A 51 5.44 12.99 -3.76
CA GLU A 51 3.99 13.22 -3.59
C GLU A 51 3.46 12.59 -2.31
N LEU A 52 3.85 11.34 -2.02
CA LEU A 52 3.47 10.65 -0.78
C LEU A 52 4.02 11.37 0.45
N ARG A 53 5.26 11.85 0.39
CA ARG A 53 5.84 12.64 1.48
C ARG A 53 5.04 13.92 1.74
N SER A 54 4.73 14.69 0.70
CA SER A 54 3.92 15.90 0.86
C SER A 54 2.52 15.61 1.41
N LYS A 55 1.90 14.49 1.01
CA LYS A 55 0.61 14.05 1.57
C LYS A 55 0.74 13.67 3.04
N ALA A 56 1.78 12.92 3.41
CA ALA A 56 2.04 12.51 4.78
C ALA A 56 2.31 13.73 5.68
N GLU A 57 3.10 14.70 5.22
CA GLU A 57 3.37 15.94 5.94
C GLU A 57 2.06 16.70 6.23
N ARG A 58 1.19 16.86 5.22
CA ARG A 58 -0.13 17.50 5.42
C ARG A 58 -1.01 16.75 6.40
N LEU A 59 -1.14 15.43 6.26
CA LEU A 59 -1.93 14.61 7.17
C LEU A 59 -1.39 14.67 8.61
N SER A 60 -0.06 14.66 8.76
CA SER A 60 0.58 14.78 10.07
C SER A 60 0.34 16.14 10.71
N ALA A 61 0.33 17.22 9.93
CA ALA A 61 -0.01 18.55 10.42
C ALA A 61 -1.47 18.64 10.86
N THR A 62 -2.41 18.15 10.04
CA THR A 62 -3.83 18.12 10.41
C THR A 62 -4.10 17.27 11.65
N HIS A 63 -3.37 16.15 11.80
CA HIS A 63 -3.51 15.31 12.99
C HIS A 63 -2.92 15.98 14.23
N ALA A 64 -1.80 16.71 14.09
CA ALA A 64 -1.22 17.47 15.19
C ALA A 64 -2.13 18.63 15.64
N GLU A 65 -2.78 19.32 14.70
CA GLU A 65 -3.77 20.36 15.00
C GLU A 65 -4.99 19.78 15.72
N ALA A 66 -5.61 18.72 15.17
CA ALA A 66 -6.73 18.05 15.81
C ALA A 66 -6.37 17.51 17.21
N ALA A 67 -5.16 16.97 17.39
CA ALA A 67 -4.69 16.53 18.70
C ALA A 67 -4.57 17.69 19.70
N ARG A 68 -4.12 18.88 19.26
CA ARG A 68 -4.05 20.08 20.09
C ARG A 68 -5.44 20.59 20.47
N GLU A 69 -6.38 20.62 19.53
CA GLU A 69 -7.78 21.00 19.79
C GLU A 69 -8.45 20.04 20.79
N LEU A 70 -8.22 18.73 20.65
CA LEU A 70 -8.73 17.76 21.62
C LEU A 70 -8.10 17.95 23.01
N GLN A 71 -6.82 18.30 23.09
CA GLN A 71 -6.16 18.59 24.36
C GLN A 71 -6.71 19.88 25.01
N SER A 72 -6.92 20.95 24.22
CA SER A 72 -7.48 22.19 24.75
C SER A 72 -8.93 22.05 25.17
N ALA A 73 -9.75 21.30 24.41
CA ALA A 73 -11.13 20.99 24.78
C ALA A 73 -11.20 20.12 26.05
N LYS A 74 -10.29 19.14 26.22
CA LYS A 74 -10.20 18.37 27.46
C LYS A 74 -9.78 19.24 28.64
N ALA A 75 -8.87 20.19 28.43
CA ALA A 75 -8.42 21.11 29.48
C ALA A 75 -9.52 22.12 29.88
N SER A 76 -10.33 22.61 28.94
CA SER A 76 -11.44 23.53 29.27
C SER A 76 -12.55 22.82 30.04
N VAL A 77 -12.88 21.57 29.69
CA VAL A 77 -13.85 20.74 30.44
C VAL A 77 -13.34 20.48 31.87
N ALA A 78 -12.04 20.22 32.06
CA ALA A 78 -11.45 20.01 33.38
C ALA A 78 -11.40 21.28 34.26
N VAL A 79 -11.40 22.48 33.67
CA VAL A 79 -11.40 23.76 34.40
C VAL A 79 -12.82 24.21 34.79
N THR A 80 -13.86 23.71 34.11
CA THR A 80 -15.27 23.98 34.44
C THR A 80 -15.93 22.93 35.34
N GLU A 81 -15.18 22.00 35.94
CA GLU A 81 -15.71 21.16 37.03
C GLU A 81 -15.49 21.84 38.39
N PRO A 82 -16.50 22.53 38.97
CA PRO A 82 -16.46 22.83 40.39
C PRO A 82 -16.63 21.53 41.17
N ALA A 83 -15.65 21.24 42.01
CA ALA A 83 -15.77 20.25 43.07
C ALA A 83 -16.87 20.68 44.06
N ALA A 84 -18.12 20.23 43.85
CA ALA A 84 -19.10 20.10 44.92
C ALA A 84 -20.30 19.19 44.56
N VAL A 85 -20.29 17.99 45.15
CA VAL A 85 -21.41 17.42 45.93
C VAL A 85 -22.65 16.89 45.18
N LEU A 86 -22.81 15.56 45.29
CA LEU A 86 -24.05 14.76 45.30
C LEU A 86 -24.93 14.71 44.03
N ALA A 87 -24.60 13.73 43.18
CA ALA A 87 -25.52 12.73 42.61
C ALA A 87 -24.81 12.18 41.38
N ALA A 88 -24.39 10.92 41.40
CA ALA A 88 -23.99 10.25 40.19
C ALA A 88 -25.23 10.09 39.30
N PRO A 89 -25.36 10.77 38.14
CA PRO A 89 -26.12 10.17 37.06
C PRO A 89 -25.35 8.89 36.66
N PRO A 90 -26.02 7.75 36.41
CA PRO A 90 -25.31 6.63 35.82
C PRO A 90 -24.66 7.15 34.53
N LEU A 91 -23.39 6.80 34.35
CA LEU A 91 -22.68 6.91 33.07
C LEU A 91 -23.67 6.61 31.94
N PRO A 92 -23.67 7.34 30.81
CA PRO A 92 -24.33 6.85 29.62
C PRO A 92 -23.71 5.48 29.34
N THR A 93 -24.38 4.42 29.77
CA THR A 93 -24.21 3.07 29.28
C THR A 93 -24.11 3.23 27.79
N ALA A 94 -22.96 2.86 27.21
CA ALA A 94 -22.68 2.96 25.79
C ALA A 94 -23.89 2.43 25.03
N GLU A 95 -24.78 3.35 24.68
CA GLU A 95 -26.05 3.07 24.06
C GLU A 95 -25.66 2.45 22.74
N ALA A 96 -26.06 1.18 22.54
CA ALA A 96 -25.55 0.31 21.49
C ALA A 96 -25.48 1.07 20.15
N ALA A 97 -24.30 1.64 19.86
CA ALA A 97 -24.12 2.49 18.72
C ALA A 97 -24.41 1.60 17.52
N ALA A 98 -25.41 1.98 16.73
CA ALA A 98 -25.89 1.16 15.62
C ALA A 98 -24.67 0.67 14.82
N PRO A 99 -24.50 -0.66 14.66
CA PRO A 99 -23.24 -1.24 14.28
C PRO A 99 -22.71 -0.59 13.01
N THR A 100 -21.44 -0.20 13.03
CA THR A 100 -20.84 0.47 11.89
C THR A 100 -20.74 -0.49 10.71
N LEU A 101 -20.68 0.03 9.48
CA LEU A 101 -20.63 -0.82 8.29
C LEU A 101 -19.38 -1.75 8.30
N ILE A 102 -18.29 -1.28 8.92
CA ILE A 102 -17.05 -2.05 9.10
C ILE A 102 -17.28 -3.22 10.06
N GLU A 103 -17.92 -2.98 11.20
CA GLU A 103 -18.27 -4.02 12.18
C GLU A 103 -19.22 -5.06 11.59
N LEU A 104 -20.23 -4.63 10.83
CA LEU A 104 -21.16 -5.53 10.15
C LEU A 104 -20.45 -6.45 9.15
N ARG A 105 -19.49 -5.92 8.39
CA ARG A 105 -18.66 -6.73 7.49
C ARG A 105 -17.73 -7.69 8.24
N GLY A 106 -17.22 -7.28 9.41
CA GLY A 106 -16.43 -8.15 10.28
C GLY A 106 -17.25 -9.35 10.76
N ARG A 107 -18.42 -9.08 11.33
CA ARG A 107 -19.35 -10.13 11.78
C ARG A 107 -19.81 -11.04 10.64
N ALA A 108 -20.17 -10.47 9.49
CA ALA A 108 -20.57 -11.24 8.31
C ALA A 108 -19.43 -12.15 7.80
N LYS A 109 -18.17 -11.71 7.92
CA LYS A 109 -17.00 -12.54 7.58
C LYS A 109 -16.81 -13.70 8.57
N GLU A 110 -16.96 -13.44 9.87
CA GLU A 110 -16.89 -14.47 10.91
C GLU A 110 -17.98 -15.52 10.75
N LEU A 111 -19.16 -15.11 10.31
CA LEU A 111 -20.31 -15.97 10.03
C LEU A 111 -20.29 -16.60 8.62
N GLY A 112 -19.29 -16.30 7.79
CA GLY A 112 -19.13 -16.91 6.47
C GLY A 112 -20.17 -16.49 5.42
N VAL A 113 -20.78 -15.30 5.57
CA VAL A 113 -21.80 -14.79 4.63
C VAL A 113 -21.17 -14.54 3.25
N ALA A 114 -21.65 -15.24 2.22
CA ALA A 114 -21.13 -15.06 0.86
C ALA A 114 -21.45 -13.66 0.31
N GLY A 115 -20.44 -13.00 -0.29
CA GLY A 115 -20.64 -11.70 -0.93
C GLY A 115 -20.73 -10.49 0.04
N TYR A 116 -20.48 -10.70 1.34
CA TYR A 116 -20.58 -9.66 2.39
C TYR A 116 -19.88 -8.33 2.05
N SER A 117 -18.75 -8.36 1.33
CA SER A 117 -18.01 -7.14 0.97
C SER A 117 -18.78 -6.21 0.01
N ARG A 118 -19.73 -6.75 -0.77
CA ARG A 118 -20.46 -5.99 -1.80
C ARG A 118 -21.87 -5.59 -1.36
N MET A 119 -22.29 -6.02 -0.18
CA MET A 119 -23.61 -5.74 0.38
C MET A 119 -23.68 -4.32 0.98
N ASN A 120 -24.88 -3.73 0.94
CA ASN A 120 -25.20 -2.47 1.59
C ASN A 120 -25.45 -2.69 3.10
N LYS A 121 -25.60 -1.60 3.88
CA LYS A 121 -25.76 -1.70 5.35
C LYS A 121 -26.98 -2.53 5.76
N ALA A 122 -28.11 -2.37 5.07
CA ALA A 122 -29.35 -3.07 5.37
C ALA A 122 -29.23 -4.58 5.12
N ALA A 123 -28.76 -4.99 3.93
CA ALA A 123 -28.57 -6.39 3.59
C ALA A 123 -27.54 -7.08 4.50
N LEU A 124 -26.52 -6.36 4.99
CA LEU A 124 -25.57 -6.89 5.97
C LEU A 124 -26.20 -7.14 7.34
N ILE A 125 -27.13 -6.29 7.78
CA ILE A 125 -27.85 -6.49 9.06
C ILE A 125 -28.70 -7.76 8.95
N GLU A 126 -29.54 -7.86 7.92
CA GLU A 126 -30.40 -9.03 7.69
C GLU A 126 -29.58 -10.33 7.55
N ALA A 127 -28.46 -10.29 6.81
CA ALA A 127 -27.62 -11.47 6.62
C ALA A 127 -26.90 -11.91 7.89
N VAL A 128 -26.52 -10.97 8.76
CA VAL A 128 -25.89 -11.27 10.06
C VAL A 128 -26.93 -11.79 11.06
N GLU A 129 -28.17 -11.29 11.02
CA GLU A 129 -29.27 -11.78 11.88
C GLU A 129 -29.79 -13.15 11.43
N SER A 130 -29.79 -13.43 10.12
CA SER A 130 -30.25 -14.71 9.54
C SER A 130 -29.19 -15.81 9.55
N ALA A 131 -27.91 -15.45 9.74
CA ALA A 131 -26.83 -16.43 9.78
C ALA A 131 -26.92 -17.30 11.05
N PRO A 132 -26.91 -18.64 10.92
CA PRO A 132 -26.93 -19.52 12.08
C PRO A 132 -25.62 -19.36 12.86
N THR A 133 -25.73 -19.00 14.15
CA THR A 133 -24.61 -19.11 15.10
C THR A 133 -24.19 -20.57 15.16
N ARG A 134 -23.01 -20.86 14.62
CA ARG A 134 -22.49 -22.20 14.45
C ARG A 134 -21.62 -22.62 15.62
#